data_AF-A0A3P7LDY3-F1
#
_entry.id   AF-A0A3P7LDY3-F1
#
_cell.length_a   1.000
_cell.length_b   1.000
_cell.length_c   1.000
_cell.angle_alpha   90.00
_cell.angle_beta   90.00
_cell.angle_gamma   90.00
#
_symmetry.space_group_name_H-M   'P 1'
#
loop_
_entity.id
_entity.type
_entity.pdbx_description
1 polymer ?
#
loop_
_entity_poly.entity_id
_entity_poly.type
_entity_poly.pdbx_seq_one_letter_code
_entity_poly.pdbx_strand_id
1 'polypeptide(L)'
;MVLFSPRRKMATIFLLLLCSCVAAFKPIPLDKRIPEFASKLKGKDLVNYINNIQKLFTANVSRLPDSHVMSLNFLQLDQKLPRAEELNYDGEIPERFDAREKWPWCSSIRIIRDQTECGTVST
;
A
#
# COMPACT_ATOMS: atom_id res chain seq x y z
N MET A 1 37.13 32.82 39.96
CA MET A 1 37.31 31.78 38.94
C MET A 1 36.14 30.81 39.07
N VAL A 2 35.08 31.00 38.28
CA VAL A 2 33.82 30.24 38.42
C VAL A 2 34.01 28.85 37.81
N LEU A 3 34.13 27.84 38.65
CA LEU A 3 34.28 26.44 38.28
C LEU A 3 32.96 25.91 37.66
N PHE A 4 32.86 25.96 36.34
CA PHE A 4 31.77 25.32 35.60
C PHE A 4 31.90 23.79 35.69
N SER A 5 31.06 23.18 36.53
CA SER A 5 31.02 21.73 36.75
C SER A 5 30.73 20.96 35.45
N PRO A 6 31.56 19.98 35.06
CA PRO A 6 31.41 19.22 33.82
C PRO A 6 30.12 18.37 33.77
N ARG A 7 29.57 18.02 34.95
CA ARG A 7 28.29 17.29 35.06
C ARG A 7 27.09 18.10 34.58
N ARG A 8 27.12 19.44 34.76
CA ARG A 8 26.04 20.32 34.29
C ARG A 8 26.05 20.45 32.77
N LYS A 9 27.24 20.49 32.15
CA LYS A 9 27.41 20.58 30.68
C LYS A 9 26.95 19.30 29.97
N MET A 10 27.28 18.13 30.53
CA MET A 10 26.85 16.83 30.00
C MET A 10 25.31 16.67 30.05
N ALA A 11 24.69 17.07 31.17
CA ALA A 11 23.23 17.03 31.30
C ALA A 11 22.52 17.96 30.31
N THR A 12 23.06 19.17 30.08
CA THR A 12 22.50 20.09 29.08
C THR A 12 22.66 19.60 27.64
N ILE A 13 23.79 18.95 27.31
CA ILE A 13 24.01 18.36 25.98
C ILE A 13 23.05 17.18 25.75
N PHE A 14 22.85 16.32 26.76
CA PHE A 14 21.93 15.20 26.68
C PHE A 14 20.47 15.65 26.52
N LEU A 15 20.07 16.72 27.23
CA LEU A 15 18.74 17.32 27.12
C LEU A 15 18.51 17.97 25.74
N LEU A 16 19.51 18.65 25.18
CA LEU A 16 19.43 19.24 23.84
C LEU A 16 19.37 18.15 22.75
N LEU A 17 20.12 17.05 22.89
CA LEU A 17 20.06 15.91 21.97
C LEU A 17 18.67 15.27 21.98
N LEU A 18 18.08 15.00 23.16
CA LEU A 18 16.73 14.45 23.27
C LEU A 18 15.67 15.37 22.65
N CYS A 19 15.80 16.69 22.79
CA CYS A 19 14.87 17.66 22.20
C CYS A 19 14.91 17.66 20.66
N SER A 20 16.10 17.44 20.06
CA SER A 20 16.25 17.35 18.60
C SER A 20 15.64 16.09 18.00
N CYS A 21 15.60 14.98 18.75
CA CYS A 21 15.02 13.72 18.30
C CYS A 21 13.49 13.80 18.14
N VAL A 22 12.80 14.58 18.99
CA VAL A 22 11.33 14.70 18.95
C VAL A 22 10.86 15.56 17.77
N ALA A 23 11.65 16.54 17.34
CA ALA A 23 11.31 17.43 16.22
C ALA A 23 11.44 16.78 14.82
N ALA A 24 12.10 15.62 14.72
CA ALA A 24 12.36 14.95 13.44
C ALA A 24 11.20 14.03 12.99
N PHE A 25 10.30 13.64 13.89
CA PHE A 25 9.11 12.87 13.53
C PHE A 25 7.98 13.80 13.13
N LYS A 26 7.98 14.23 11.86
CA LYS A 26 6.77 14.80 11.26
C LYS A 26 5.77 13.66 11.01
N PRO A 27 4.61 13.62 11.67
CA PRO A 27 3.59 12.66 11.33
C PRO A 27 3.14 12.91 9.89
N ILE A 28 3.02 11.84 9.10
CA ILE A 28 2.42 11.90 7.77
C ILE A 28 0.98 12.39 7.97
N PRO A 29 0.60 13.58 7.49
CA PRO A 29 -0.78 14.03 7.62
C PRO A 29 -1.64 13.10 6.77
N LEU A 30 -2.48 12.28 7.41
CA LEU A 30 -3.49 11.46 6.75
C LEU A 30 -4.69 12.34 6.38
N ASP A 31 -4.46 13.47 5.70
CA ASP A 31 -5.56 14.22 5.08
C ASP A 31 -5.98 13.44 3.82
N LYS A 32 -7.02 12.61 3.98
CA LYS A 32 -7.55 11.72 2.94
C LYS A 32 -8.25 12.43 1.79
N ARG A 33 -8.15 13.76 1.65
CA ARG A 33 -8.82 14.48 0.57
C ARG A 33 -7.90 14.62 -0.64
N ILE A 34 -8.25 13.92 -1.72
CA ILE A 34 -7.61 14.11 -3.02
C ILE A 34 -7.83 15.57 -3.43
N PRO A 35 -6.78 16.35 -3.73
CA PRO A 35 -6.94 17.72 -4.18
C PRO A 35 -7.82 17.81 -5.44
N GLU A 36 -8.67 18.84 -5.54
CA GLU A 36 -9.61 18.98 -6.67
C GLU A 36 -8.91 19.04 -8.04
N PHE A 37 -7.69 19.61 -8.10
CA PHE A 37 -6.92 19.59 -9.34
C PHE A 37 -6.47 18.16 -9.70
N ALA A 38 -6.11 17.36 -8.69
CA ALA A 38 -5.58 16.01 -8.88
C ALA A 38 -6.66 15.04 -9.36
N SER A 39 -7.93 15.26 -8.99
CA SER A 39 -9.04 14.43 -9.48
C SER A 39 -9.34 14.61 -10.97
N LYS A 40 -8.88 15.71 -11.58
CA LYS A 40 -9.05 16.02 -13.01
C LYS A 40 -7.88 15.52 -13.86
N LEU A 41 -6.75 15.15 -13.25
CA LEU A 41 -5.57 14.68 -13.98
C LEU A 41 -5.85 13.34 -14.69
N LYS A 42 -5.29 13.17 -15.88
CA LYS A 42 -5.37 11.94 -16.68
C LYS A 42 -4.01 11.59 -17.26
N GLY A 43 -3.89 10.37 -17.77
CA GLY A 43 -2.73 9.92 -18.55
C GLY A 43 -1.40 10.17 -17.83
N LYS A 44 -0.45 10.80 -18.52
CA LYS A 44 0.92 11.01 -18.02
C LYS A 44 0.96 11.95 -16.81
N ASP A 45 0.11 12.96 -16.75
CA ASP A 45 0.11 13.93 -15.65
C ASP A 45 -0.35 13.29 -14.34
N LEU A 46 -1.37 12.42 -14.43
CA LEU A 46 -1.83 11.63 -13.28
C LEU A 46 -0.73 10.68 -12.81
N VAL A 47 -0.07 9.98 -13.73
CA VAL A 47 1.06 9.09 -13.43
C VAL A 47 2.18 9.85 -12.71
N ASN A 48 2.56 11.02 -13.22
CA ASN A 48 3.62 11.84 -12.63
C ASN A 48 3.23 12.32 -11.22
N TYR A 49 1.98 12.76 -11.04
CA TYR A 49 1.46 13.16 -9.74
C TYR A 49 1.52 12.01 -8.71
N ILE A 50 1.01 10.82 -9.07
CA ILE A 50 1.02 9.64 -8.20
C ILE A 50 2.46 9.27 -7.81
N ASN A 51 3.36 9.16 -8.78
CA ASN A 51 4.76 8.80 -8.52
C ASN A 51 5.52 9.87 -7.72
N ASN A 52 5.04 11.12 -7.70
CA ASN A 52 5.59 12.16 -6.85
C ASN A 52 5.19 11.95 -5.38
N ILE A 53 3.91 11.72 -5.12
CA ILE A 53 3.36 11.66 -3.75
C ILE A 53 3.48 10.29 -3.07
N GLN A 54 3.55 9.20 -3.84
CA GLN A 54 3.55 7.82 -3.36
C GLN A 54 4.79 7.09 -3.88
N LYS A 55 5.59 6.51 -2.98
CA LYS A 55 6.88 5.87 -3.30
C LYS A 55 6.87 4.35 -3.10
N LEU A 56 5.82 3.78 -2.51
CA LEU A 56 5.70 2.34 -2.26
C LEU A 56 5.40 1.52 -3.53
N PHE A 57 4.96 2.18 -4.60
CA PHE A 57 4.77 1.57 -5.91
C PHE A 57 5.07 2.60 -7.01
N THR A 58 5.23 2.11 -8.24
CA THR A 58 5.41 2.95 -9.43
C THR A 58 4.20 2.79 -10.35
N ALA A 59 3.55 3.90 -10.67
CA ALA A 59 2.46 3.97 -11.64
C ALA A 59 2.99 4.15 -13.06
N ASN A 60 2.24 3.66 -14.04
CA ASN A 60 2.45 3.89 -15.46
C ASN A 60 1.10 3.91 -16.20
N VAL A 61 1.09 4.45 -17.42
CA VAL A 61 -0.08 4.40 -18.30
C VAL A 61 -0.30 2.94 -18.73
N SER A 62 -1.54 2.47 -18.61
CA SER A 62 -1.92 1.14 -19.09
C SER A 62 -1.65 1.03 -20.59
N ARG A 63 -1.14 -0.13 -21.03
CA ARG A 63 -1.02 -0.48 -22.45
C ARG A 63 -2.31 -1.09 -23.01
N LEU A 64 -3.21 -1.51 -22.11
CA LEU A 64 -4.48 -2.12 -22.46
C LEU A 64 -5.54 -1.02 -22.54
N PRO A 65 -6.45 -1.06 -23.54
CA PRO A 65 -7.56 -0.15 -23.59
C PRO A 65 -8.56 -0.45 -22.47
N ASP A 66 -9.35 0.55 -22.09
CA ASP A 66 -10.30 0.46 -20.97
C ASP A 66 -11.31 -0.70 -21.14
N SER A 67 -11.63 -1.08 -22.39
CA SER A 67 -12.49 -2.22 -22.74
C SER A 67 -11.93 -3.60 -22.35
N HIS A 68 -10.69 -3.69 -21.86
CA HIS A 68 -10.14 -4.93 -21.30
C HIS A 68 -10.35 -5.03 -19.78
N VAL A 69 -10.88 -3.99 -19.15
CA VAL A 69 -11.13 -3.96 -17.72
C VAL A 69 -12.62 -4.18 -17.47
N MET A 70 -12.95 -5.35 -16.92
CA MET A 70 -14.30 -5.64 -16.45
C MET A 70 -14.76 -4.59 -15.45
N SER A 71 -16.01 -4.13 -15.60
CA SER A 71 -16.61 -3.16 -14.70
C SER A 71 -16.70 -3.68 -13.26
N LEU A 72 -16.52 -2.78 -12.29
CA LEU A 72 -16.75 -3.09 -10.87
C LEU A 72 -18.20 -3.54 -10.57
N ASN A 73 -19.15 -3.24 -11.47
CA ASN A 73 -20.54 -3.67 -11.35
C ASN A 73 -20.72 -5.20 -11.34
N PHE A 74 -19.73 -5.97 -11.80
CA PHE A 74 -19.74 -7.44 -11.74
C PHE A 74 -19.29 -8.01 -10.39
N LEU A 75 -18.86 -7.16 -9.45
CA LEU A 75 -18.52 -7.60 -8.09
C LEU A 75 -19.80 -7.79 -7.27
N GLN A 76 -20.30 -9.03 -7.23
CA GLN A 76 -21.35 -9.42 -6.31
C GLN A 76 -20.74 -9.83 -4.97
N LEU A 77 -20.92 -8.99 -3.95
CA LEU A 77 -20.50 -9.30 -2.60
C LEU A 77 -21.61 -10.09 -1.88
N ASP A 78 -21.66 -11.40 -2.09
CA ASP A 78 -22.63 -12.26 -1.42
C ASP A 78 -22.24 -12.50 0.04
N GLN A 79 -22.86 -11.73 0.93
CA GLN A 79 -22.68 -11.83 2.38
C GLN A 79 -23.25 -13.12 2.99
N LYS A 80 -23.96 -13.93 2.21
CA LYS A 80 -24.63 -15.16 2.67
C LYS A 80 -23.80 -16.44 2.50
N LEU A 81 -22.57 -16.34 2.00
CA LEU A 81 -21.72 -17.52 1.84
C LEU A 81 -21.25 -18.04 3.21
N PRO A 82 -21.25 -19.37 3.42
CA PRO A 82 -20.71 -19.94 4.63
C PRO A 82 -19.22 -19.58 4.72
N ARG A 83 -18.83 -18.97 5.84
CA ARG A 83 -17.43 -18.70 6.13
C ARG A 83 -16.76 -20.01 6.54
N ALA A 84 -15.55 -20.25 6.05
CA ALA A 84 -14.73 -21.32 6.59
C ALA A 84 -14.49 -21.09 8.08
N GLU A 85 -14.54 -22.16 8.87
CA GLU A 85 -14.17 -22.09 10.28
C GLU A 85 -12.70 -21.69 10.41
N GLU A 86 -12.41 -20.80 11.36
CA GLU A 86 -11.02 -20.46 11.67
C GLU A 86 -10.35 -21.68 12.29
N LEU A 87 -9.28 -22.15 11.65
CA LEU A 87 -8.51 -23.29 12.15
C LEU A 87 -7.56 -22.80 13.24
N ASN A 88 -7.51 -23.52 14.37
CA ASN A 88 -6.45 -23.34 15.35
C ASN A 88 -5.17 -23.99 14.81
N TYR A 89 -4.33 -23.18 14.16
CA TYR A 89 -3.07 -23.63 13.58
C TYR A 89 -1.92 -23.35 14.54
N ASP A 90 -1.37 -24.41 15.14
CA ASP A 90 -0.27 -24.32 16.12
C ASP A 90 1.12 -24.15 15.47
N GLY A 91 1.19 -24.04 14.14
CA GLY A 91 2.44 -23.85 13.40
C GLY A 91 2.78 -22.39 13.14
N GLU A 92 4.03 -22.13 12.77
CA GLU A 92 4.46 -20.79 12.37
C GLU A 92 4.09 -20.50 10.90
N ILE A 93 3.47 -19.35 10.66
CA ILE A 93 3.23 -18.84 9.30
C ILE A 93 4.55 -18.27 8.78
N PRO A 94 5.00 -18.67 7.57
CA PRO A 94 6.28 -18.20 7.05
C PRO A 94 6.23 -16.70 6.74
N GLU A 95 7.37 -16.02 6.90
CA GLU A 95 7.51 -14.58 6.58
C GLU A 95 7.17 -14.28 5.12
N ARG A 96 7.43 -15.23 4.21
CA ARG A 96 7.14 -15.12 2.77
C ARG A 96 6.52 -16.41 2.26
N PHE A 97 5.49 -16.29 1.43
CA PHE A 97 4.80 -17.43 0.82
C PHE A 97 4.46 -17.12 -0.64
N ASP A 98 4.79 -18.05 -1.54
CA ASP A 98 4.36 -18.04 -2.94
C ASP A 98 3.75 -19.41 -3.29
N ALA A 99 2.46 -19.42 -3.63
CA ALA A 99 1.75 -20.64 -4.01
C ALA A 99 2.38 -21.35 -5.23
N ARG A 100 3.03 -20.61 -6.12
CA ARG A 100 3.68 -21.14 -7.33
C ARG A 100 4.97 -21.90 -7.01
N GLU A 101 5.59 -21.60 -5.87
CA GLU A 101 6.76 -22.30 -5.34
C GLU A 101 6.34 -23.50 -4.48
N LYS A 102 5.25 -23.37 -3.71
CA LYS A 102 4.73 -24.44 -2.86
C LYS A 102 4.12 -25.59 -3.66
N TRP A 103 3.41 -25.29 -4.75
CA TRP A 103 2.76 -26.27 -5.62
C TRP A 103 3.20 -26.12 -7.08
N PRO A 104 4.48 -26.40 -7.39
CA PRO A 104 5.05 -26.12 -8.70
C PRO A 104 4.44 -26.98 -9.82
N TRP A 105 3.90 -28.16 -9.49
CA TRP A 105 3.22 -29.05 -10.44
C TRP A 105 1.82 -28.56 -10.84
N CYS A 106 1.22 -27.63 -10.08
CA CYS A 106 -0.07 -27.04 -10.42
C CYS A 106 0.13 -25.87 -11.39
N SER A 107 0.19 -26.18 -12.69
CA SER A 107 0.36 -25.19 -13.77
C SER A 107 -0.70 -24.08 -13.74
N SER A 108 -1.92 -24.40 -13.30
CA SER A 108 -3.05 -23.47 -13.21
C SER A 108 -2.78 -22.24 -12.32
N ILE A 109 -1.94 -22.35 -11.30
CA ILE A 109 -1.61 -21.25 -10.36
C ILE A 109 -0.75 -20.17 -11.05
N ARG A 110 -0.06 -20.52 -12.14
CA ARG A 110 0.80 -19.59 -12.89
C ARG A 110 0.05 -18.85 -14.00
N ILE A 111 -1.20 -19.22 -14.28
CA ILE A 111 -1.96 -18.68 -15.41
C ILE A 111 -2.55 -17.31 -15.05
N ILE A 112 -2.18 -16.28 -15.81
CA ILE A 112 -2.84 -14.97 -15.79
C ILE A 112 -3.95 -14.98 -16.83
N ARG A 113 -5.20 -14.77 -16.40
CA ARG A 113 -6.37 -14.74 -17.28
C ARG A 113 -6.68 -13.32 -17.74
N ASP A 114 -7.17 -13.17 -18.97
CA ASP A 114 -7.76 -11.93 -19.48
C ASP A 114 -9.29 -12.03 -19.28
N GLN A 115 -9.84 -11.10 -18.49
CA GLN A 115 -11.26 -11.08 -18.17
C GLN A 115 -12.08 -10.29 -19.21
N THR A 116 -11.43 -9.46 -20.03
CA THR A 116 -12.02 -8.50 -20.99
C THR A 116 -13.27 -7.78 -20.44
N GLU A 117 -14.05 -7.12 -21.30
CA GLU A 117 -15.40 -6.67 -20.97
C GLU A 117 -16.43 -7.79 -21.24
N CYS A 118 -16.20 -8.98 -20.68
CA CYS A 118 -17.13 -10.10 -20.79
C CYS A 118 -18.07 -10.11 -19.58
N GLY A 119 -19.20 -9.44 -19.74
CA GLY A 119 -20.29 -9.36 -18.77
C GLY A 119 -21.34 -8.43 -19.37
N THR A 120 -22.34 -8.97 -20.05
CA THR A 120 -23.47 -8.15 -20.48
C THR A 120 -24.35 -7.92 -19.28
N VAL A 121 -24.48 -6.68 -18.81
CA VAL A 121 -25.72 -6.29 -18.14
C VAL A 121 -26.76 -6.32 -19.26
N SER A 122 -27.56 -7.38 -19.34
CA SER A 122 -28.84 -7.28 -20.02
C SER A 122 -29.58 -6.13 -19.34
N THR A 123 -29.83 -5.08 -20.13
CA THR A 123 -30.58 -3.86 -19.79
C THR A 123 -31.79 -4.11 -18.90
#